data_AF-A0A8T5HKU2-F1
#
_entry.id   AF-A0A8T5HKU2-F1
#
_cell.length_a   1.000
_cell.length_b   1.000
_cell.length_c   1.000
_cell.angle_alpha   90.00
_cell.angle_beta   90.00
_cell.angle_gamma   90.00
#
_symmetry.space_group_name_H-M   'P 1'
#
loop_
_entity.id
_entity.type
_entity.pdbx_description
1 polymer ?
#
loop_
_entity_poly.entity_id
_entity_poly.type
_entity_poly.pdbx_seq_one_letter_code
_entity_poly.pdbx_strand_id
1 'polypeptide(L)'
;MTINSKNNNQLTRFRLKYIAYFTSLFVLIPVLLELFAKLFDLKIGFTIILERLHILFFVLFVLFFIINEEKLVKIKNTPSKYQIILFSIISIILLSQFFFLRYGLHPKNNYNIAQLIFQVSSLFYILAAIALFCAFFGWNFTKKITKTYKKTFIAMLILVFIYKSVKGFLDFNWKFFAGVVAKISAFLLNIVYPGQVASTIVTSADFKLIAKDFIAGISKDCSGVESSSLFVFLFLVVLLYDPSIKKDLKTFLFFGVALIGDFILTSFRIFALTIVALEIDRTFAINLFHNNIGWVLFVIYFLLFYYILIKYFRKKKTKKTNEKIKIKKTKKEKNQINTTTKGKKKLNDKNMQIIKLKQILHTAFSNIIKKTNKNKKIKNNTKK
;
A
#
# COMPACT_ATOMS: atom_id res chain seq x y z
N MET A 1 -24.91 19.00 11.93
CA MET A 1 -24.70 17.53 11.91
C MET A 1 -23.96 17.19 13.19
N THR A 2 -24.69 16.90 14.26
CA THR A 2 -24.12 16.42 15.52
C THR A 2 -23.81 14.95 15.34
N ILE A 3 -22.55 14.63 15.05
CA ILE A 3 -22.08 13.25 15.10
C ILE A 3 -22.29 12.81 16.56
N ASN A 4 -23.20 11.84 16.74
CA ASN A 4 -23.61 11.34 18.05
C ASN A 4 -22.38 10.87 18.83
N SER A 5 -22.11 11.43 20.01
CA SER A 5 -20.86 11.20 20.77
C SER A 5 -20.57 9.72 21.02
N LYS A 6 -21.61 8.88 21.13
CA LYS A 6 -21.51 7.42 21.24
C LYS A 6 -20.79 6.76 20.06
N ASN A 7 -20.97 7.26 18.83
CA ASN A 7 -20.32 6.69 17.64
C ASN A 7 -18.82 6.94 17.62
N ASN A 8 -18.37 8.10 18.10
CA ASN A 8 -16.94 8.42 18.16
C ASN A 8 -16.21 7.46 19.10
N ASN A 9 -16.78 7.13 20.27
CA ASN A 9 -16.18 6.20 21.21
C ASN A 9 -16.04 4.78 20.64
N GLN A 10 -17.01 4.31 19.85
CA GLN A 10 -16.94 3.00 19.21
C GLN A 10 -15.86 2.95 18.12
N LEU A 11 -15.77 4.00 17.30
CA LEU A 11 -14.74 4.12 16.27
C LEU A 11 -13.33 4.12 16.88
N THR A 12 -13.09 4.93 17.90
CA THR A 12 -11.78 4.99 18.59
C THR A 12 -11.38 3.64 19.18
N ARG A 13 -12.32 2.93 19.83
CA ARG A 13 -12.05 1.58 20.35
C ARG A 13 -11.72 0.58 19.25
N PHE A 14 -12.39 0.68 18.11
CA PHE A 14 -12.10 -0.16 16.95
C PHE A 14 -10.70 0.12 16.38
N ARG A 15 -10.31 1.40 16.29
CA ARG A 15 -8.96 1.83 15.88
C ARG A 15 -7.88 1.23 16.75
N LEU A 16 -8.01 1.42 18.06
CA LEU A 16 -7.04 0.90 19.02
C LEU A 16 -6.88 -0.62 18.88
N LYS A 17 -7.95 -1.37 18.63
CA LYS A 17 -7.87 -2.82 18.42
C LYS A 17 -7.09 -3.21 17.17
N TYR A 18 -7.39 -2.62 16.00
CA TYR A 18 -6.64 -3.00 14.79
C TYR A 18 -5.21 -2.48 14.82
N ILE A 19 -4.96 -1.30 15.41
CA ILE A 19 -3.60 -0.79 15.63
C ILE A 19 -2.83 -1.76 16.51
N ALA A 20 -3.39 -2.16 17.67
CA ALA A 20 -2.76 -3.13 18.56
C ALA A 20 -2.50 -4.47 17.86
N TYR A 21 -3.46 -4.99 17.09
CA TYR A 21 -3.26 -6.20 16.28
C TYR A 21 -2.08 -6.08 15.31
N PHE A 22 -2.01 -4.99 14.53
CA PHE A 22 -0.93 -4.79 13.56
C PHE A 22 0.41 -4.48 14.23
N THR A 23 0.44 -3.73 15.33
CA THR A 23 1.65 -3.52 16.14
C THR A 23 2.16 -4.84 16.70
N SER A 24 1.27 -5.69 17.23
CA SER A 24 1.65 -7.01 17.70
C SER A 24 2.26 -7.86 16.57
N LEU A 25 1.67 -7.80 15.38
CA LEU A 25 2.11 -8.59 14.23
C LEU A 25 3.42 -8.09 13.59
N PHE A 26 3.61 -6.77 13.45
CA PHE A 26 4.77 -6.19 12.73
C PHE A 26 5.93 -5.76 13.62
N VAL A 27 5.68 -5.58 14.92
CA VAL A 27 6.70 -5.09 15.85
C VAL A 27 6.95 -6.12 16.93
N LEU A 28 5.92 -6.45 17.72
CA LEU A 28 6.11 -7.29 18.91
C LEU A 28 6.56 -8.72 18.56
N ILE A 29 5.84 -9.40 17.66
CA ILE A 29 6.16 -10.79 17.28
C ILE A 29 7.56 -10.88 16.65
N PRO A 30 7.95 -10.06 15.66
CA PRO A 30 9.31 -10.10 15.11
C PRO A 30 10.39 -9.84 16.17
N VAL A 31 10.19 -8.88 17.09
CA VAL A 31 11.14 -8.62 18.18
C VAL A 31 11.25 -9.82 19.12
N LEU A 32 10.13 -10.46 19.46
CA LEU A 32 10.15 -11.67 20.30
C LEU A 32 10.86 -12.83 19.60
N LEU A 33 10.56 -13.09 18.33
CA LEU A 33 11.22 -14.13 17.55
C LEU A 33 12.73 -13.90 17.46
N GLU A 34 13.16 -12.64 17.31
CA GLU A 34 14.57 -12.26 17.31
C GLU A 34 15.24 -12.55 18.66
N LEU A 35 14.61 -12.12 19.77
CA LEU A 35 15.10 -12.39 21.10
C LEU A 35 15.23 -13.90 21.37
N PHE A 36 14.23 -14.69 20.95
CA PHE A 36 14.28 -16.15 21.06
C PHE A 36 15.40 -16.76 20.24
N ALA A 37 15.58 -16.36 18.98
CA ALA A 37 16.64 -16.97 18.18
C ALA A 37 18.04 -16.53 18.63
N LYS A 38 18.22 -15.34 19.21
CA LYS A 38 19.45 -14.98 19.95
C LYS A 38 19.66 -15.84 21.19
N LEU A 39 18.61 -16.12 21.96
CA LEU A 39 18.68 -16.97 23.15
C LEU A 39 19.16 -18.40 22.83
N PHE A 40 18.88 -18.90 21.62
CA PHE A 40 19.27 -20.22 21.16
C PHE A 40 20.50 -20.24 20.23
N ASP A 41 21.24 -19.12 20.14
CA ASP A 41 22.40 -18.94 19.23
C ASP A 41 22.12 -19.34 17.77
N LEU A 42 20.87 -19.11 17.33
CA LEU A 42 20.46 -19.35 15.96
C LEU A 42 20.86 -18.13 15.13
N LYS A 43 21.65 -18.33 14.08
CA LYS A 43 22.01 -17.26 13.13
C LYS A 43 20.75 -16.80 12.39
N ILE A 44 20.20 -15.66 12.79
CA ILE A 44 19.09 -15.02 12.09
C ILE A 44 19.69 -14.15 10.99
N GLY A 45 19.49 -14.55 9.74
CA GLY A 45 19.57 -13.58 8.66
C GLY A 45 18.45 -12.59 8.86
N PHE A 46 18.76 -11.41 9.41
CA PHE A 46 17.82 -10.32 9.69
C PHE A 46 17.32 -9.74 8.35
N THR A 47 16.46 -10.49 7.68
CA THR A 47 15.52 -9.96 6.71
C THR A 47 14.20 -9.99 7.46
N ILE A 48 13.60 -8.83 7.70
CA ILE A 48 12.29 -8.69 8.34
C ILE A 48 11.41 -9.83 7.81
N ILE A 49 11.08 -10.74 8.73
CA ILE A 49 10.74 -12.16 8.51
C ILE A 49 9.48 -12.40 7.65
N LEU A 50 8.83 -11.32 7.25
CA LEU A 50 7.85 -11.38 6.20
C LEU A 50 8.58 -11.40 4.85
N GLU A 51 8.48 -12.53 4.16
CA GLU A 51 8.63 -12.47 2.71
C GLU A 51 7.79 -11.32 2.15
N ARG A 52 8.31 -10.70 1.07
CA ARG A 52 7.62 -9.62 0.37
C ARG A 52 6.14 -9.97 0.11
N LEU A 53 5.82 -11.23 -0.15
CA LEU A 53 4.44 -11.70 -0.38
C LEU A 53 3.51 -11.52 0.83
N HIS A 54 3.96 -11.90 2.04
CA HIS A 54 3.14 -11.77 3.26
C HIS A 54 2.97 -10.31 3.66
N ILE A 55 4.05 -9.50 3.58
CA ILE A 55 3.96 -8.04 3.74
C ILE A 55 2.88 -7.48 2.84
N LEU A 56 2.87 -7.85 1.56
CA LEU A 56 1.89 -7.30 0.61
C LEU A 56 0.47 -7.69 0.98
N PHE A 57 0.21 -8.95 1.32
CA PHE A 57 -1.11 -9.37 1.78
C PHE A 57 -1.54 -8.58 3.02
N PHE A 58 -0.65 -8.39 3.99
CA PHE A 58 -0.96 -7.63 5.18
C PHE A 58 -1.14 -6.13 4.93
N VAL A 59 -0.34 -5.51 4.05
CA VAL A 59 -0.52 -4.11 3.63
C VAL A 59 -1.90 -3.94 3.01
N LEU A 60 -2.33 -4.86 2.14
CA LEU A 60 -3.70 -4.86 1.61
C LEU A 60 -4.73 -5.02 2.73
N PHE A 61 -4.44 -5.85 3.73
CA PHE A 61 -5.33 -6.04 4.87
C PHE A 61 -5.45 -4.77 5.74
N VAL A 62 -4.34 -4.07 6.00
CA VAL A 62 -4.32 -2.76 6.67
C VAL A 62 -5.13 -1.74 5.86
N LEU A 63 -4.90 -1.65 4.55
CA LEU A 63 -5.66 -0.76 3.65
C LEU A 63 -7.15 -1.10 3.65
N PHE A 64 -7.49 -2.38 3.62
CA PHE A 64 -8.87 -2.85 3.74
C PHE A 64 -9.54 -2.34 5.01
N PHE A 65 -8.84 -2.40 6.16
CA PHE A 65 -9.35 -1.89 7.44
C PHE A 65 -9.54 -0.38 7.43
N ILE A 66 -8.55 0.38 6.95
CA ILE A 66 -8.61 1.84 6.87
C ILE A 66 -9.76 2.28 5.96
N ILE A 67 -9.93 1.64 4.80
CA ILE A 67 -10.92 2.05 3.79
C ILE A 67 -12.35 1.67 4.19
N ASN A 68 -12.53 0.53 4.88
CA ASN A 68 -13.86 0.03 5.25
C ASN A 68 -14.24 0.31 6.71
N GLU A 69 -13.45 1.11 7.43
CA GLU A 69 -13.56 1.32 8.86
C GLU A 69 -14.99 1.62 9.33
N GLU A 70 -15.67 2.60 8.70
CA GLU A 70 -17.04 2.99 9.05
C GLU A 70 -18.07 1.85 8.93
N LYS A 71 -17.84 0.92 8.00
CA LYS A 71 -18.70 -0.26 7.80
C LYS A 71 -18.34 -1.37 8.78
N LEU A 72 -17.05 -1.53 9.08
CA LEU A 72 -16.55 -2.55 10.00
C LEU A 72 -16.96 -2.28 11.44
N VAL A 73 -16.97 -1.02 11.88
CA VAL A 73 -17.43 -0.62 13.23
C VAL A 73 -18.90 -1.00 13.49
N LYS A 74 -19.74 -1.02 12.45
CA LYS A 74 -21.16 -1.40 12.57
C LYS A 74 -21.35 -2.90 12.83
N ILE A 75 -20.33 -3.72 12.60
CA ILE A 75 -20.37 -5.15 12.89
C ILE A 75 -20.11 -5.32 14.38
N LYS A 76 -21.17 -5.66 15.15
CA LYS A 76 -21.08 -5.88 16.61
C LYS A 76 -19.91 -6.82 16.94
N ASN A 77 -18.96 -6.32 17.73
CA ASN A 77 -17.68 -6.94 18.03
C ASN A 77 -17.42 -6.92 19.54
N THR A 78 -17.60 -8.07 20.19
CA THR A 78 -17.14 -8.31 21.54
C THR A 78 -16.70 -9.77 21.63
N PRO A 79 -15.39 -10.08 21.52
CA PRO A 79 -14.91 -11.44 21.78
C PRO A 79 -15.25 -11.82 23.23
N SER A 80 -15.65 -13.06 23.45
CA SER A 80 -15.80 -13.57 24.82
C SER A 80 -14.42 -13.79 25.44
N LYS A 81 -14.31 -13.73 26.78
CA LYS A 81 -13.03 -13.97 27.49
C LYS A 81 -12.40 -15.31 27.08
N TYR A 82 -13.21 -16.36 26.98
CA TYR A 82 -12.78 -17.68 26.50
C TYR A 82 -12.20 -17.66 25.08
N GLN A 83 -12.82 -16.93 24.15
CA GLN A 83 -12.30 -16.81 22.78
C GLN A 83 -10.93 -16.12 22.76
N ILE A 84 -10.76 -15.06 23.56
CA ILE A 84 -9.47 -14.35 23.65
C ILE A 84 -8.38 -15.30 24.11
N ILE A 85 -8.60 -16.02 25.21
CA ILE A 85 -7.62 -16.96 25.78
C ILE A 85 -7.33 -18.10 24.78
N LEU A 86 -8.37 -18.75 24.27
CA LEU A 86 -8.23 -19.88 23.34
C LEU A 86 -7.43 -19.50 22.09
N PHE A 87 -7.83 -18.42 21.40
CA PHE A 87 -7.14 -18.01 20.18
C PHE A 87 -5.74 -17.44 20.42
N SER A 88 -5.47 -16.87 21.61
CA SER A 88 -4.12 -16.45 21.97
C SER A 88 -3.20 -17.65 22.18
N ILE A 89 -3.65 -18.68 22.90
CA ILE A 89 -2.90 -19.94 23.07
C ILE A 89 -2.63 -20.61 21.72
N ILE A 90 -3.64 -20.71 20.86
CA ILE A 90 -3.48 -21.25 19.50
C ILE A 90 -2.44 -20.43 18.71
N SER A 91 -2.50 -19.10 18.78
CA SER A 91 -1.54 -18.23 18.09
C SER A 91 -0.11 -18.48 18.59
N ILE A 92 0.10 -18.61 19.90
CA ILE A 92 1.40 -18.90 20.51
C ILE A 92 1.92 -20.26 20.04
N ILE A 93 1.10 -21.31 20.09
CA ILE A 93 1.49 -22.65 19.62
C ILE A 93 1.93 -22.60 18.15
N LEU A 94 1.14 -21.93 17.29
CA LEU A 94 1.46 -21.79 15.86
C LEU A 94 2.74 -20.97 15.62
N LEU A 95 3.00 -19.92 16.42
CA LEU A 95 4.26 -19.16 16.36
C LEU A 95 5.46 -20.00 16.80
N SER A 96 5.31 -20.83 17.83
CA SER A 96 6.36 -21.76 18.25
C SER A 96 6.68 -22.79 17.17
N GLN A 97 5.65 -23.33 16.50
CA GLN A 97 5.85 -24.24 15.36
C GLN A 97 6.51 -23.53 14.17
N PHE A 98 6.08 -22.30 13.87
CA PHE A 98 6.74 -21.45 12.88
C PHE A 98 8.23 -21.29 13.21
N PHE A 99 8.55 -20.91 14.44
CA PHE A 99 9.93 -20.68 14.88
C PHE A 99 10.77 -21.94 14.79
N PHE A 100 10.28 -23.07 15.30
CA PHE A 100 10.97 -24.36 15.26
C PHE A 100 11.26 -24.82 13.83
N LEU A 101 10.26 -24.80 12.95
CA LEU A 101 10.45 -25.18 11.55
C LEU A 101 11.40 -24.23 10.85
N ARG A 102 11.29 -22.93 11.10
CA ARG A 102 12.06 -21.91 10.38
C ARG A 102 13.53 -21.87 10.77
N TYR A 103 13.82 -22.00 12.06
CA TYR A 103 15.16 -21.78 12.60
C TYR A 103 15.79 -23.05 13.17
N GLY A 104 14.99 -24.00 13.66
CA GLY A 104 15.48 -25.28 14.17
C GLY A 104 15.80 -26.29 13.08
N LEU A 105 15.04 -26.29 11.97
CA LEU A 105 15.23 -27.22 10.86
C LEU A 105 15.91 -26.53 9.66
N HIS A 106 17.24 -26.38 9.70
CA HIS A 106 18.00 -25.82 8.58
C HIS A 106 18.74 -26.93 7.81
N PRO A 107 18.11 -27.59 6.82
CA PRO A 107 18.78 -28.64 6.05
C PRO A 107 19.94 -28.04 5.25
N LYS A 108 21.18 -28.35 5.65
CA LYS A 108 22.39 -27.77 5.07
C LYS A 108 22.59 -28.13 3.58
N ASN A 109 22.10 -29.30 3.15
CA ASN A 109 22.48 -29.88 1.86
C ASN A 109 21.32 -30.13 0.88
N ASN A 110 20.09 -29.70 1.18
CA ASN A 110 18.95 -29.96 0.30
C ASN A 110 18.05 -28.74 0.12
N TYR A 111 18.24 -28.06 -1.02
CA TYR A 111 17.50 -26.86 -1.39
C TYR A 111 15.98 -27.08 -1.46
N ASN A 112 15.53 -28.23 -2.00
CA ASN A 112 14.10 -28.53 -2.14
C ASN A 112 13.43 -28.70 -0.77
N ILE A 113 14.11 -29.39 0.17
CA ILE A 113 13.61 -29.54 1.54
C ILE A 113 13.62 -28.19 2.26
N ALA A 114 14.68 -27.38 2.10
CA ALA A 114 14.73 -26.03 2.66
C ALA A 114 13.55 -25.18 2.18
N GLN A 115 13.25 -25.22 0.88
CA GLN A 115 12.12 -24.51 0.27
C GLN A 115 10.77 -25.02 0.77
N LEU A 116 10.60 -26.33 1.00
CA LEU A 116 9.37 -26.89 1.56
C LEU A 116 9.17 -26.44 3.03
N ILE A 117 10.20 -26.61 3.88
CA ILE A 117 10.19 -26.16 5.28
C ILE A 117 9.86 -24.67 5.36
N PHE A 118 10.44 -23.89 4.45
CA PHE A 118 10.17 -22.48 4.31
C PHE A 118 8.68 -22.19 4.03
N GLN A 119 8.06 -22.90 3.09
CA GLN A 119 6.64 -22.69 2.74
C GLN A 119 5.72 -23.14 3.87
N VAL A 120 6.02 -24.26 4.52
CA VAL A 120 5.24 -24.79 5.64
C VAL A 120 5.32 -23.87 6.84
N SER A 121 6.51 -23.40 7.23
CA SER A 121 6.66 -22.41 8.31
C SER A 121 5.86 -21.15 8.00
N SER A 122 5.94 -20.63 6.78
CA SER A 122 5.16 -19.46 6.34
C SER A 122 3.64 -19.64 6.50
N LEU A 123 3.12 -20.85 6.27
CA LEU A 123 1.72 -21.18 6.53
C LEU A 123 1.38 -21.11 8.03
N PHE A 124 2.24 -21.64 8.90
CA PHE A 124 2.07 -21.52 10.36
C PHE A 124 2.03 -20.07 10.83
N TYR A 125 2.86 -19.20 10.26
CA TYR A 125 2.83 -17.76 10.56
C TYR A 125 1.50 -17.11 10.16
N ILE A 126 0.96 -17.42 8.97
CA ILE A 126 -0.35 -16.93 8.53
C ILE A 126 -1.46 -17.42 9.47
N LEU A 127 -1.45 -18.70 9.82
CA LEU A 127 -2.45 -19.27 10.73
C LEU A 127 -2.36 -18.62 12.12
N ALA A 128 -1.14 -18.36 12.61
CA ALA A 128 -0.93 -17.64 13.86
C ALA A 128 -1.50 -16.22 13.81
N ALA A 129 -1.30 -15.50 12.69
CA ALA A 129 -1.84 -14.16 12.49
C ALA A 129 -3.39 -14.17 12.40
N ILE A 130 -4.00 -15.20 11.84
CA ILE A 130 -5.46 -15.39 11.82
C ILE A 130 -5.99 -15.72 13.22
N ALA A 131 -5.31 -16.59 13.97
CA ALA A 131 -5.68 -16.88 15.35
C ALA A 131 -5.60 -15.61 16.21
N LEU A 132 -4.51 -14.85 16.11
CA LEU A 132 -4.35 -13.57 16.78
C LEU A 132 -5.48 -12.59 16.39
N PHE A 133 -5.84 -12.53 15.11
CA PHE A 133 -6.96 -11.71 14.65
C PHE A 133 -8.28 -12.12 15.31
N CYS A 134 -8.57 -13.42 15.41
CA CYS A 134 -9.72 -13.94 16.13
C CYS A 134 -9.68 -13.64 17.63
N ALA A 135 -8.50 -13.54 18.25
CA ALA A 135 -8.37 -13.12 19.65
C ALA A 135 -8.78 -11.64 19.84
N PHE A 136 -8.32 -10.74 18.96
CA PHE A 136 -8.64 -9.30 19.06
C PHE A 136 -10.10 -8.96 18.73
N PHE A 137 -10.66 -9.64 17.71
CA PHE A 137 -11.96 -9.28 17.14
C PHE A 137 -13.08 -10.30 17.40
N GLY A 138 -12.75 -11.52 17.83
CA GLY A 138 -13.72 -12.58 18.09
C GLY A 138 -14.19 -13.33 16.83
N TRP A 139 -14.51 -14.61 17.01
CA TRP A 139 -14.89 -15.52 15.91
C TRP A 139 -16.12 -15.03 15.13
N ASN A 140 -17.13 -14.52 15.84
CA ASN A 140 -18.36 -14.03 15.23
C ASN A 140 -18.13 -12.84 14.30
N PHE A 141 -17.19 -11.96 14.65
CA PHE A 141 -16.80 -10.83 13.82
C PHE A 141 -16.05 -11.31 12.58
N THR A 142 -15.06 -12.19 12.76
CA THR A 142 -14.30 -12.80 11.67
C THR A 142 -15.23 -13.49 10.67
N LYS A 143 -16.15 -14.35 11.14
CA LYS A 143 -17.13 -15.04 10.29
C LYS A 143 -18.01 -14.06 9.51
N LYS A 144 -18.48 -12.99 10.15
CA LYS A 144 -19.30 -11.94 9.50
C LYS A 144 -18.50 -11.19 8.44
N ILE A 145 -17.28 -10.73 8.75
CA ILE A 145 -16.43 -10.04 7.78
C ILE A 145 -16.09 -10.92 6.60
N THR A 146 -15.66 -12.16 6.85
CA THR A 146 -15.32 -13.10 5.77
C THR A 146 -16.52 -13.37 4.88
N LYS A 147 -17.73 -13.49 5.44
CA LYS A 147 -18.96 -13.63 4.65
C LYS A 147 -19.29 -12.35 3.86
N THR A 148 -19.24 -11.19 4.49
CA THR A 148 -19.62 -9.90 3.89
C THR A 148 -18.62 -9.45 2.80
N TYR A 149 -17.33 -9.67 3.02
CA TYR A 149 -16.24 -9.18 2.17
C TYR A 149 -15.51 -10.31 1.42
N LYS A 150 -16.12 -11.49 1.27
CA LYS A 150 -15.54 -12.64 0.55
C LYS A 150 -14.96 -12.25 -0.82
N LYS A 151 -15.71 -11.45 -1.59
CA LYS A 151 -15.26 -10.98 -2.92
C LYS A 151 -14.02 -10.09 -2.84
N THR A 152 -13.92 -9.24 -1.83
CA THR A 152 -12.75 -8.38 -1.61
C THR A 152 -11.53 -9.21 -1.21
N PHE A 153 -11.69 -10.20 -0.32
CA PHE A 153 -10.60 -11.11 0.05
C PHE A 153 -10.13 -11.97 -1.12
N ILE A 154 -11.05 -12.49 -1.94
CA ILE A 154 -10.69 -13.19 -3.18
C ILE A 154 -9.91 -12.25 -4.11
N ALA A 155 -10.36 -11.00 -4.28
CA ALA A 155 -9.65 -10.02 -5.10
C ALA A 155 -8.24 -9.70 -4.56
N MET A 156 -8.06 -9.60 -3.23
CA MET A 156 -6.75 -9.44 -2.61
C MET A 156 -5.84 -10.65 -2.83
N LEU A 157 -6.38 -11.87 -2.73
CA LEU A 157 -5.62 -13.09 -3.02
C LEU A 157 -5.21 -13.17 -4.49
N ILE A 158 -6.13 -12.87 -5.41
CA ILE A 158 -5.84 -12.77 -6.85
C ILE A 158 -4.76 -11.70 -7.08
N LEU A 159 -4.82 -10.56 -6.40
CA LEU A 159 -3.82 -9.51 -6.52
C LEU A 159 -2.43 -9.95 -6.05
N VAL A 160 -2.34 -10.65 -4.90
CA VAL A 160 -1.09 -11.22 -4.40
C VAL A 160 -0.55 -12.27 -5.37
N PHE A 161 -1.42 -13.11 -5.94
CA PHE A 161 -1.03 -14.07 -6.96
C PHE A 161 -0.51 -13.38 -8.24
N ILE A 162 -1.21 -12.36 -8.75
CA ILE A 162 -0.76 -11.57 -9.91
C ILE A 162 0.61 -10.95 -9.63
N TYR A 163 0.80 -10.34 -8.46
CA TYR A 163 2.12 -9.81 -8.08
C TYR A 163 3.20 -10.88 -8.09
N LYS A 164 2.94 -12.05 -7.49
CA LYS A 164 3.90 -13.16 -7.48
C LYS A 164 4.26 -13.61 -8.90
N SER A 165 3.26 -13.73 -9.78
CA SER A 165 3.47 -14.12 -11.17
C SER A 165 4.24 -13.07 -11.97
N VAL A 166 3.90 -11.79 -11.82
CA VAL A 166 4.62 -10.69 -12.45
C VAL A 166 6.06 -10.63 -11.95
N LYS A 167 6.27 -10.71 -10.63
CA LYS A 167 7.61 -10.74 -10.05
C LYS A 167 8.39 -11.95 -10.54
N GLY A 168 7.80 -13.14 -10.57
CA GLY A 168 8.43 -14.35 -11.09
C GLY A 168 8.84 -14.22 -12.57
N PHE A 169 7.97 -13.61 -13.40
CA PHE A 169 8.29 -13.31 -14.79
C PHE A 169 9.44 -12.30 -14.93
N LEU A 170 9.41 -11.21 -14.16
CA LEU A 170 10.48 -10.22 -14.15
C LEU A 170 11.80 -10.80 -13.62
N ASP A 171 11.72 -11.62 -12.58
CA ASP A 171 12.83 -12.35 -11.98
C ASP A 171 13.43 -13.37 -12.95
N PHE A 172 12.63 -14.02 -13.80
CA PHE A 172 13.13 -14.92 -14.84
C PHE A 172 13.89 -14.14 -15.93
N ASN A 173 13.37 -12.96 -16.30
CA ASN A 173 13.92 -12.10 -17.35
C ASN A 173 14.89 -11.04 -16.83
N TRP A 174 15.35 -11.14 -15.58
CA TRP A 174 16.12 -10.06 -14.92
C TRP A 174 17.39 -9.66 -15.68
N LYS A 175 18.06 -10.63 -16.33
CA LYS A 175 19.27 -10.38 -17.14
C LYS A 175 18.98 -9.48 -18.34
N PHE A 176 17.83 -9.67 -18.99
CA PHE A 176 17.41 -8.79 -20.08
C PHE A 176 17.26 -7.35 -19.58
N PHE A 177 16.57 -7.16 -18.46
CA PHE A 177 16.39 -5.84 -17.85
C PHE A 177 17.70 -5.21 -17.39
N ALA A 178 18.58 -5.99 -16.75
CA ALA A 178 19.92 -5.55 -16.35
C ALA A 178 20.73 -5.06 -17.57
N GLY A 179 20.67 -5.76 -18.70
CA GLY A 179 21.35 -5.36 -19.93
C GLY A 179 20.81 -4.04 -20.51
N VAL A 180 19.49 -3.84 -20.48
CA VAL A 180 18.87 -2.57 -20.90
C VAL A 180 19.33 -1.42 -19.99
N VAL A 181 19.27 -1.62 -18.66
CA VAL A 181 19.72 -0.64 -17.67
C VAL A 181 21.20 -0.31 -17.85
N ALA A 182 22.04 -1.32 -18.09
CA ALA A 182 23.47 -1.15 -18.33
C ALA A 182 23.75 -0.30 -19.58
N LYS A 183 23.07 -0.58 -20.70
CA LYS A 183 23.24 0.17 -21.95
C LYS A 183 22.82 1.63 -21.81
N ILE A 184 21.67 1.89 -21.19
CA ILE A 184 21.20 3.26 -20.96
C ILE A 184 22.17 4.00 -20.03
N SER A 185 22.61 3.36 -18.94
CA SER A 185 23.54 3.97 -17.99
C SER A 185 24.90 4.25 -18.61
N ALA A 186 25.42 3.34 -19.44
CA ALA A 186 26.67 3.53 -20.18
C ALA A 186 26.57 4.67 -21.20
N PHE A 187 25.45 4.76 -21.92
CA PHE A 187 25.18 5.87 -22.81
C PHE A 187 25.21 7.22 -22.06
N LEU A 188 24.51 7.30 -20.92
CA LEU A 188 24.51 8.51 -20.09
C LEU A 188 25.90 8.84 -19.52
N LEU A 189 26.65 7.85 -19.06
CA LEU A 189 28.03 8.05 -18.58
C LEU A 189 28.96 8.51 -19.68
N ASN A 190 28.82 7.99 -20.91
CA ASN A 190 29.68 8.38 -22.02
C ASN A 190 29.47 9.85 -22.45
N ILE A 191 28.31 10.45 -22.14
CA ILE A 191 28.09 11.90 -22.30
C ILE A 191 28.97 12.69 -21.32
N VAL A 192 29.16 12.18 -20.09
CA VAL A 192 29.90 12.85 -19.02
C VAL A 192 31.40 12.56 -19.08
N TYR A 193 31.78 11.32 -19.41
CA TYR A 193 33.16 10.85 -19.52
C TYR A 193 33.44 10.24 -20.91
N PRO A 194 33.53 11.07 -21.98
CA PRO A 194 33.69 10.57 -23.34
C PRO A 194 34.94 9.68 -23.49
N GLY A 195 34.76 8.49 -24.06
CA GLY A 195 35.85 7.56 -24.37
C GLY A 195 36.43 6.81 -23.16
N GLN A 196 35.91 7.03 -21.95
CA GLN A 196 36.37 6.37 -20.71
C GLN A 196 35.32 5.40 -20.14
N VAL A 197 34.30 5.07 -20.94
CA VAL A 197 33.15 4.26 -20.52
C VAL A 197 33.05 3.04 -21.41
N ALA A 198 32.98 1.87 -20.79
CA ALA A 198 32.70 0.61 -21.44
C ALA A 198 31.61 -0.14 -20.69
N SER A 199 30.64 -0.70 -21.41
CA SER A 199 29.74 -1.71 -20.88
C SER A 199 30.14 -3.05 -21.46
N THR A 200 30.60 -3.98 -20.62
CA THR A 200 31.01 -5.30 -21.07
C THR A 200 30.22 -6.38 -20.35
N ILE A 201 29.92 -7.44 -21.09
CA ILE A 201 29.41 -8.69 -20.52
C ILE A 201 30.64 -9.46 -20.09
N VAL A 202 31.00 -9.37 -18.80
CA VAL A 202 32.27 -9.96 -18.31
C VAL A 202 32.10 -11.43 -17.93
N THR A 203 30.88 -11.88 -17.62
CA THR A 203 30.56 -13.30 -17.37
C THR A 203 29.12 -13.61 -17.77
N SER A 204 28.78 -14.90 -17.83
CA SER A 204 27.39 -15.39 -18.01
C SER A 204 26.44 -15.00 -16.86
N ALA A 205 26.96 -14.40 -15.78
CA ALA A 205 26.22 -14.10 -14.56
C ALA A 205 25.89 -12.61 -14.36
N ASP A 206 26.79 -11.67 -14.66
CA ASP A 206 26.61 -10.24 -14.31
C ASP A 206 27.01 -9.26 -15.42
N PHE A 207 26.24 -8.18 -15.58
CA PHE A 207 26.61 -7.05 -16.42
C PHE A 207 27.56 -6.14 -15.65
N LYS A 208 28.68 -5.74 -16.26
CA LYS A 208 29.59 -4.77 -15.66
C LYS A 208 29.55 -3.44 -16.40
N LEU A 209 29.44 -2.37 -15.62
CA LEU A 209 29.59 -1.00 -16.06
C LEU A 209 30.97 -0.53 -15.63
N ILE A 210 31.83 -0.20 -16.61
CA ILE A 210 33.20 0.26 -16.39
C ILE A 210 33.26 1.73 -16.78
N ALA A 211 33.70 2.57 -15.87
CA ALA A 211 33.95 3.98 -16.11
C ALA A 211 35.21 4.41 -15.35
N LYS A 212 36.21 4.95 -16.05
CA LYS A 212 37.55 5.22 -15.48
C LYS A 212 38.11 3.97 -14.79
N ASP A 213 38.46 4.08 -13.53
CA ASP A 213 38.99 3.02 -12.65
C ASP A 213 37.90 2.37 -11.77
N PHE A 214 36.62 2.66 -12.03
CA PHE A 214 35.48 2.11 -11.29
C PHE A 214 34.75 1.04 -12.11
N ILE A 215 34.46 -0.09 -11.44
CA ILE A 215 33.74 -1.22 -12.02
C ILE A 215 32.53 -1.53 -11.13
N ALA A 216 31.32 -1.39 -11.68
CA ALA A 216 30.07 -1.72 -11.00
C ALA A 216 29.41 -2.94 -11.65
N GLY A 217 29.11 -3.96 -10.83
CA GLY A 217 28.27 -5.08 -11.23
C GLY A 217 26.79 -4.74 -11.08
N ILE A 218 25.99 -4.91 -12.13
CA ILE A 218 24.53 -4.74 -12.09
C ILE A 218 23.91 -6.10 -11.78
N SER A 219 23.64 -6.32 -10.49
CA SER A 219 22.93 -7.50 -10.01
C SER A 219 21.42 -7.39 -10.25
N LYS A 220 20.69 -8.47 -9.94
CA LYS A 220 19.23 -8.53 -10.01
C LYS A 220 18.53 -7.38 -9.27
N ASP A 221 19.01 -6.97 -8.10
CA ASP A 221 18.41 -5.88 -7.32
C ASP A 221 18.56 -4.50 -7.97
N CYS A 222 19.53 -4.36 -8.88
CA CYS A 222 19.81 -3.14 -9.65
C CYS A 222 19.12 -3.13 -11.02
N SER A 223 18.51 -4.24 -11.44
CA SER A 223 17.89 -4.39 -12.77
C SER A 223 16.54 -3.68 -12.94
N GLY A 224 15.95 -3.14 -11.87
CA GLY A 224 14.61 -2.53 -11.89
C GLY A 224 13.46 -3.51 -11.73
N VAL A 225 13.74 -4.82 -11.65
CA VAL A 225 12.72 -5.86 -11.44
C VAL A 225 11.90 -5.59 -10.17
N GLU A 226 12.56 -5.22 -9.08
CA GLU A 226 11.86 -4.99 -7.82
C GLU A 226 10.95 -3.75 -7.87
N SER A 227 11.45 -2.61 -8.33
CA SER A 227 10.65 -1.38 -8.45
C SER A 227 9.49 -1.57 -9.41
N SER A 228 9.71 -2.23 -10.54
CA SER A 228 8.67 -2.50 -11.53
C SER A 228 7.60 -3.45 -11.00
N SER A 229 7.97 -4.51 -10.27
CA SER A 229 7.01 -5.40 -9.62
C SER A 229 6.14 -4.66 -8.58
N LEU A 230 6.77 -3.77 -7.80
CA LEU A 230 6.10 -2.95 -6.81
C LEU A 230 5.20 -1.88 -7.46
N PHE A 231 5.63 -1.30 -8.57
CA PHE A 231 4.85 -0.34 -9.38
C PHE A 231 3.57 -0.99 -9.89
N VAL A 232 3.68 -2.18 -10.49
CA VAL A 232 2.54 -2.99 -10.95
C VAL A 232 1.58 -3.26 -9.79
N PHE A 233 2.11 -3.70 -8.65
CA PHE A 233 1.31 -3.95 -7.46
C PHE A 233 0.53 -2.72 -7.01
N LEU A 234 1.21 -1.58 -6.81
CA LEU A 234 0.56 -0.35 -6.34
C LEU A 234 -0.48 0.16 -7.33
N PHE A 235 -0.23 0.05 -8.64
CA PHE A 235 -1.23 0.38 -9.66
C PHE A 235 -2.50 -0.47 -9.53
N LEU A 236 -2.35 -1.78 -9.35
CA LEU A 236 -3.48 -2.69 -9.16
C LEU A 236 -4.21 -2.43 -7.83
N VAL A 237 -3.48 -2.04 -6.77
CA VAL A 237 -4.07 -1.59 -5.50
C VAL A 237 -4.96 -0.36 -5.73
N VAL A 238 -4.47 0.63 -6.48
CA VAL A 238 -5.26 1.80 -6.85
C VAL A 238 -6.52 1.40 -7.62
N LEU A 239 -6.43 0.51 -8.60
CA LEU A 239 -7.59 0.03 -9.36
C LEU A 239 -8.58 -0.80 -8.53
N LEU A 240 -8.10 -1.48 -7.49
CA LEU A 240 -8.92 -2.27 -6.57
C LEU A 240 -9.71 -1.36 -5.62
N TYR A 241 -9.05 -0.36 -5.04
CA TYR A 241 -9.62 0.46 -3.96
C TYR A 241 -10.20 1.81 -4.40
N ASP A 242 -9.80 2.35 -5.56
CA ASP A 242 -10.40 3.57 -6.12
C ASP A 242 -11.35 3.25 -7.29
N PRO A 243 -12.66 3.11 -7.02
CA PRO A 243 -13.66 2.82 -8.07
C PRO A 243 -13.88 4.01 -9.03
N SER A 244 -13.34 5.19 -8.70
CA SER A 244 -13.48 6.38 -9.52
C SER A 244 -12.53 6.38 -10.72
N ILE A 245 -11.46 5.58 -10.71
CA ILE A 245 -10.59 5.38 -11.86
C ILE A 245 -11.29 4.50 -12.92
N LYS A 246 -11.14 4.86 -14.19
CA LYS A 246 -11.63 4.04 -15.31
C LYS A 246 -10.78 2.79 -15.47
N LYS A 247 -11.40 1.70 -15.91
CA LYS A 247 -10.73 0.42 -16.19
C LYS A 247 -10.80 0.16 -17.70
N ASP A 248 -10.30 1.13 -18.47
CA ASP A 248 -10.32 1.13 -19.94
C ASP A 248 -8.89 0.98 -20.50
N LEU A 249 -8.80 0.67 -21.80
CA LEU A 249 -7.53 0.48 -22.49
C LEU A 249 -6.59 1.68 -22.33
N LYS A 250 -7.13 2.91 -22.35
CA LYS A 250 -6.32 4.12 -22.18
C LYS A 250 -5.62 4.17 -20.81
N THR A 251 -6.31 3.73 -19.75
CA THR A 251 -5.72 3.64 -18.42
C THR A 251 -4.57 2.63 -18.38
N PHE A 252 -4.73 1.48 -19.05
CA PHE A 252 -3.69 0.45 -19.13
C PHE A 252 -2.51 0.86 -20.04
N LEU A 253 -2.75 1.59 -21.14
CA LEU A 253 -1.69 2.16 -21.97
C LEU A 253 -0.88 3.20 -21.19
N PHE A 254 -1.54 4.08 -20.43
CA PHE A 254 -0.87 5.03 -19.55
C PHE A 254 -0.02 4.32 -18.49
N PHE A 255 -0.52 3.22 -17.93
CA PHE A 255 0.26 2.37 -17.04
C PHE A 255 1.50 1.78 -17.73
N GLY A 256 1.37 1.28 -18.97
CA GLY A 256 2.52 0.77 -19.74
C GLY A 256 3.60 1.81 -19.96
N VAL A 257 3.22 3.04 -20.34
CA VAL A 257 4.16 4.17 -20.45
C VAL A 257 4.82 4.48 -19.11
N ALA A 258 4.06 4.48 -18.02
CA ALA A 258 4.60 4.74 -16.70
C ALA A 258 5.54 3.63 -16.20
N LEU A 259 5.30 2.37 -16.59
CA LEU A 259 6.21 1.27 -16.28
C LEU A 259 7.54 1.41 -17.03
N ILE A 260 7.52 1.84 -18.29
CA ILE A 260 8.74 2.18 -19.05
C ILE A 260 9.50 3.33 -18.35
N GLY A 261 8.79 4.34 -17.85
CA GLY A 261 9.41 5.43 -17.09
C GLY A 261 10.07 4.97 -15.78
N ASP A 262 9.54 3.95 -15.10
CA ASP A 262 10.17 3.34 -13.91
C ASP A 262 11.53 2.68 -14.27
N PHE A 263 11.61 2.01 -15.42
CA PHE A 263 12.87 1.46 -15.93
C PHE A 263 13.89 2.55 -16.30
N ILE A 264 13.43 3.65 -16.91
CA ILE A 264 14.28 4.80 -17.21
C ILE A 264 14.82 5.41 -15.90
N LEU A 265 13.97 5.58 -14.89
CA LEU A 265 14.36 6.08 -13.58
C LEU A 265 15.39 5.18 -12.89
N THR A 266 15.25 3.86 -13.04
CA THR A 266 16.24 2.89 -12.56
C THR A 266 17.59 3.07 -13.26
N SER A 267 17.59 3.33 -14.56
CA SER A 267 18.83 3.60 -15.31
C SER A 267 19.50 4.91 -14.84
N PHE A 268 18.71 5.96 -14.60
CA PHE A 268 19.20 7.19 -13.99
C PHE A 268 19.77 6.97 -12.59
N ARG A 269 19.19 6.07 -11.78
CA ARG A 269 19.72 5.70 -10.47
C ARG A 269 21.11 5.08 -10.58
N ILE A 270 21.33 4.14 -11.50
CA ILE A 270 22.64 3.50 -11.68
C ILE A 270 23.67 4.52 -12.20
N PHE A 271 23.28 5.34 -13.18
CA PHE A 271 24.10 6.45 -13.66
C PHE A 271 24.53 7.40 -12.53
N ALA A 272 23.58 7.87 -11.70
CA ALA A 272 23.88 8.77 -10.58
C ALA A 272 24.77 8.11 -9.52
N LEU A 273 24.55 6.83 -9.23
CA LEU A 273 25.37 6.06 -8.29
C LEU A 273 26.82 5.98 -8.79
N THR A 274 27.03 5.70 -10.07
CA THR A 274 28.38 5.66 -10.66
C THR A 274 29.07 7.01 -10.61
N ILE A 275 28.37 8.13 -10.87
CA ILE A 275 28.95 9.47 -10.73
C ILE A 275 29.36 9.75 -9.28
N VAL A 276 28.49 9.45 -8.30
CA VAL A 276 28.80 9.66 -6.88
C VAL A 276 29.99 8.80 -6.44
N ALA A 277 30.11 7.57 -6.95
CA ALA A 277 31.23 6.69 -6.65
C ALA A 277 32.56 7.19 -7.24
N LEU A 278 32.52 7.85 -8.40
CA LEU A 278 33.70 8.39 -9.08
C LEU A 278 34.16 9.74 -8.50
N GLU A 279 33.22 10.62 -8.17
CA GLU A 279 33.53 12.03 -7.87
C GLU A 279 33.44 12.39 -6.38
N ILE A 280 32.81 11.54 -5.55
CA ILE A 280 32.63 11.82 -4.11
C ILE A 280 33.32 10.76 -3.26
N ASP A 281 32.73 9.57 -3.14
CA ASP A 281 33.28 8.46 -2.37
C ASP A 281 32.56 7.15 -2.71
N ARG A 282 33.34 6.08 -2.90
CA ARG A 282 32.83 4.74 -3.26
C ARG A 282 32.04 4.11 -2.12
N THR A 283 32.51 4.30 -0.88
CA THR A 283 31.90 3.71 0.31
C THR A 283 30.52 4.31 0.55
N PHE A 284 30.41 5.62 0.44
CA PHE A 284 29.16 6.37 0.53
C PHE A 284 28.17 5.96 -0.57
N ALA A 285 28.65 5.83 -1.82
CA ALA A 285 27.83 5.44 -2.95
C ALA A 285 27.17 4.06 -2.73
N ILE A 286 27.94 3.07 -2.27
CA ILE A 286 27.47 1.69 -2.12
C ILE A 286 26.62 1.51 -0.86
N ASN A 287 27.05 2.06 0.28
CA ASN A 287 26.40 1.75 1.56
C ASN A 287 25.15 2.59 1.81
N LEU A 288 25.21 3.89 1.53
CA LEU A 288 24.15 4.82 1.87
C LEU A 288 23.33 5.24 0.65
N PHE A 289 24.00 5.69 -0.41
CA PHE A 289 23.31 6.26 -1.56
C PHE A 289 22.51 5.20 -2.30
N HIS A 290 23.12 4.06 -2.63
CA HIS A 290 22.49 2.97 -3.37
C HIS A 290 21.17 2.51 -2.73
N ASN A 291 21.17 2.30 -1.42
CA ASN A 291 20.00 1.81 -0.69
C ASN A 291 18.89 2.86 -0.58
N ASN A 292 19.25 4.14 -0.42
CA ASN A 292 18.28 5.19 -0.12
C ASN A 292 17.70 5.89 -1.35
N ILE A 293 18.52 6.21 -2.35
CA ILE A 293 18.05 7.01 -3.49
C ILE A 293 16.97 6.28 -4.30
N GLY A 294 17.04 4.95 -4.36
CA GLY A 294 16.11 4.14 -5.13
C GLY A 294 14.68 4.24 -4.63
N TRP A 295 14.45 4.11 -3.32
CA TRP A 295 13.10 4.19 -2.78
C TRP A 295 12.55 5.62 -2.81
N VAL A 296 13.40 6.64 -2.61
CA VAL A 296 12.99 8.05 -2.69
C VAL A 296 12.51 8.39 -4.10
N LEU A 297 13.31 8.06 -5.12
CA LEU A 297 12.96 8.30 -6.52
C LEU A 297 11.69 7.54 -6.90
N PHE A 298 11.57 6.27 -6.50
CA PHE A 298 10.38 5.46 -6.74
C PHE A 298 9.11 6.07 -6.15
N VAL A 299 9.15 6.54 -4.89
CA VAL A 299 7.98 7.14 -4.24
C VAL A 299 7.58 8.44 -4.93
N ILE A 300 8.53 9.32 -5.24
CA ILE A 300 8.25 10.58 -5.95
C ILE A 300 7.60 10.27 -7.31
N TYR A 301 8.18 9.33 -8.05
CA TYR A 301 7.68 8.91 -9.35
C TYR A 301 6.27 8.33 -9.28
N PHE A 302 6.02 7.42 -8.34
CA PHE A 302 4.70 6.83 -8.16
C PHE A 302 3.64 7.86 -7.75
N LEU A 303 3.98 8.82 -6.88
CA LEU A 303 3.07 9.90 -6.50
C LEU A 303 2.73 10.80 -7.68
N LEU A 304 3.71 11.12 -8.53
CA LEU A 304 3.49 11.88 -9.75
C LEU A 304 2.57 11.12 -10.73
N PHE A 305 2.87 9.84 -10.96
CA PHE A 305 2.02 8.95 -11.75
C PHE A 305 0.58 8.91 -11.22
N TYR A 306 0.40 8.70 -9.91
CA TYR A 306 -0.91 8.62 -9.28
C TYR A 306 -1.69 9.93 -9.40
N TYR A 307 -1.02 11.08 -9.22
CA TYR A 307 -1.63 12.40 -9.42
C TYR A 307 -2.15 12.58 -10.85
N ILE A 308 -1.36 12.23 -11.86
CA ILE A 308 -1.74 12.29 -13.27
C ILE A 308 -2.90 11.29 -13.54
N LEU A 309 -2.81 10.08 -13.00
CA LEU A 309 -3.85 9.05 -13.12
C LEU A 309 -5.21 9.56 -12.64
N ILE A 310 -5.27 10.17 -11.44
CA ILE A 310 -6.51 10.75 -10.91
C ILE A 310 -7.00 11.92 -11.78
N LYS A 311 -6.10 12.80 -12.23
CA LYS A 311 -6.47 14.00 -12.98
C LYS A 311 -7.15 13.66 -14.31
N TYR A 312 -6.62 12.67 -15.05
CA TYR A 312 -7.07 12.38 -16.41
C TYR A 312 -8.03 11.20 -16.52
N PHE A 313 -7.89 10.18 -15.66
CA PHE A 313 -8.63 8.91 -15.79
C PHE A 313 -9.76 8.74 -14.79
N ARG A 314 -10.01 9.74 -13.94
CA ARG A 314 -11.19 9.73 -13.07
C ARG A 314 -12.47 9.86 -13.88
N LYS A 315 -13.44 8.99 -13.62
CA LYS A 315 -14.80 9.09 -14.13
C LYS A 315 -15.36 10.45 -13.70
N LYS A 316 -15.62 11.34 -14.67
CA LYS A 316 -16.40 12.56 -14.42
C LYS A 316 -17.70 12.10 -13.75
N LYS A 317 -17.94 12.50 -12.49
CA LYS A 317 -19.22 12.26 -11.83
C LYS A 317 -20.27 12.94 -12.70
N THR A 318 -20.97 12.14 -13.51
CA THR A 318 -21.95 12.64 -14.47
C THR A 318 -22.99 13.41 -13.66
N LYS A 319 -23.09 14.73 -13.88
CA LYS A 319 -24.13 15.60 -13.27
C LYS A 319 -25.55 14.99 -13.41
N LYS A 320 -25.76 14.11 -14.39
CA LYS A 320 -26.99 13.34 -14.63
C LYS A 320 -27.52 12.55 -13.42
N THR A 321 -26.68 12.06 -12.50
CA THR A 321 -27.21 11.38 -11.29
C THR A 321 -27.87 12.38 -10.34
N ASN A 322 -27.36 13.60 -10.25
CA ASN A 322 -27.99 14.67 -9.47
C ASN A 322 -29.24 15.24 -10.16
N GLU A 323 -29.29 15.28 -11.50
CA GLU A 323 -30.51 15.64 -12.23
C GLU A 323 -31.60 14.59 -12.09
N LYS A 324 -31.28 13.29 -12.19
CA LYS A 324 -32.29 12.23 -11.97
C LYS A 324 -32.81 12.20 -10.52
N ILE A 325 -31.96 12.49 -9.52
CA ILE A 325 -32.40 12.64 -8.13
C ILE A 325 -33.25 13.91 -7.96
N LYS A 326 -32.89 15.03 -8.62
CA LYS A 326 -33.72 16.24 -8.63
C LYS A 326 -35.09 15.95 -9.25
N ILE A 327 -35.17 15.36 -10.45
CA ILE A 327 -36.43 15.04 -11.14
C ILE A 327 -37.31 14.07 -10.33
N LYS A 328 -36.72 13.06 -9.68
CA LYS A 328 -37.48 12.16 -8.78
C LYS A 328 -37.99 12.89 -7.54
N LYS A 329 -37.23 13.83 -6.97
CA LYS A 329 -37.72 14.67 -5.85
C LYS A 329 -38.86 15.59 -6.29
N THR A 330 -38.75 16.26 -7.44
CA THR A 330 -39.83 17.14 -7.93
C THR A 330 -41.12 16.37 -8.26
N LYS A 331 -41.03 15.14 -8.80
CA LYS A 331 -42.22 14.30 -9.00
C LYS A 331 -42.83 13.82 -7.67
N LYS A 332 -42.01 13.47 -6.68
CA LYS A 332 -42.51 13.01 -5.37
C LYS A 332 -43.13 14.14 -4.55
N GLU A 333 -42.57 15.35 -4.62
CA GLU A 333 -43.16 16.56 -4.02
C GLU A 333 -44.47 16.98 -4.72
N LYS A 334 -44.55 16.93 -6.06
CA LYS A 334 -45.81 17.19 -6.78
C LYS A 334 -46.91 16.18 -6.43
N ASN A 335 -46.59 14.89 -6.28
CA ASN A 335 -47.58 13.89 -5.89
C ASN A 335 -48.01 13.99 -4.41
N GLN A 336 -47.16 14.51 -3.51
CA GLN A 336 -47.54 14.79 -2.12
C GLN A 336 -48.35 16.09 -1.96
N ILE A 337 -48.21 17.05 -2.88
CA ILE A 337 -49.00 18.28 -2.86
C ILE A 337 -50.46 18.00 -3.30
N ASN A 338 -50.69 17.07 -4.23
CA ASN A 338 -52.04 16.70 -4.68
C ASN A 338 -52.82 15.81 -3.69
N THR A 339 -52.19 15.31 -2.62
CA THR A 339 -52.83 14.48 -1.59
C THR A 339 -53.02 15.20 -0.25
N THR A 340 -52.70 16.49 -0.16
CA THR A 340 -52.83 17.27 1.08
C THR A 340 -53.52 18.63 0.89
N THR A 341 -54.68 18.64 0.23
CA THR A 341 -55.62 19.78 0.22
C THR A 341 -56.73 19.68 1.28
N LYS A 342 -56.57 18.82 2.30
CA LYS A 342 -57.33 18.88 3.56
C LYS A 342 -56.38 18.56 4.71
N GLY A 343 -55.97 19.59 5.47
CA GLY A 343 -55.21 19.43 6.71
C GLY A 343 -53.76 19.93 6.67
N LYS A 344 -53.53 21.23 6.41
CA LYS A 344 -52.22 21.88 6.65
C LYS A 344 -52.39 23.17 7.43
N LYS A 345 -52.28 23.08 8.76
CA LYS A 345 -51.98 24.26 9.61
C LYS A 345 -50.98 24.00 10.75
N LYS A 346 -50.22 22.89 10.75
CA LYS A 346 -49.25 22.61 11.84
C LYS A 346 -47.87 22.04 11.44
N LEU A 347 -47.50 22.10 10.16
CA LEU A 347 -46.21 21.55 9.67
C LEU A 347 -45.24 22.59 9.08
N ASN A 348 -45.41 23.88 9.40
CA ASN A 348 -44.59 24.95 8.80
C ASN A 348 -43.40 25.40 9.68
N ASP A 349 -43.41 25.16 10.99
CA ASP A 349 -42.37 25.68 11.88
C ASP A 349 -41.08 24.83 11.90
N LYS A 350 -41.19 23.50 11.78
CA LYS A 350 -40.00 22.61 11.78
C LYS A 350 -39.13 22.78 10.53
N ASN A 351 -39.73 23.03 9.36
CA ASN A 351 -38.97 23.23 8.12
C ASN A 351 -38.30 24.60 8.06
N MET A 352 -38.90 25.63 8.68
CA MET A 352 -38.32 26.97 8.75
C MET A 352 -37.05 27.01 9.64
N GLN A 353 -37.03 26.24 10.74
CA GLN A 353 -35.84 26.11 11.59
C GLN A 353 -34.67 25.40 10.86
N ILE A 354 -34.95 24.40 10.03
CA ILE A 354 -33.92 23.69 9.25
C ILE A 354 -33.30 24.60 8.18
N ILE A 355 -34.09 25.48 7.56
CA ILE A 355 -33.60 26.44 6.56
C ILE A 355 -32.71 27.51 7.22
N LYS A 356 -33.13 28.07 8.36
CA LYS A 356 -32.32 29.02 9.14
C LYS A 356 -30.98 28.41 9.58
N LEU A 357 -30.98 27.16 10.05
CA LEU A 357 -29.75 26.48 10.47
C LEU A 357 -28.78 26.23 9.31
N LYS A 358 -29.29 25.92 8.11
CA LYS A 358 -28.44 25.76 6.90
C LYS A 358 -27.82 27.07 6.45
N GLN A 359 -28.57 28.18 6.53
CA GLN A 359 -28.02 29.51 6.22
C GLN A 359 -26.92 29.90 7.20
N ILE A 360 -27.12 29.68 8.51
CA ILE A 360 -26.10 29.97 9.54
C ILE A 360 -24.82 29.16 9.29
N LEU A 361 -24.94 27.85 9.01
CA LEU A 361 -23.77 27.00 8.73
C LEU A 361 -23.04 27.40 7.44
N HIS A 362 -23.77 27.78 6.39
CA HIS A 362 -23.16 28.23 5.15
C HIS A 362 -22.39 29.55 5.33
N THR A 363 -22.93 30.49 6.11
CA THR A 363 -22.27 31.77 6.43
C THR A 363 -21.03 31.55 7.32
N ALA A 364 -21.09 30.63 8.28
CA ALA A 364 -19.94 30.30 9.12
C ALA A 364 -18.78 29.69 8.30
N PHE A 365 -19.07 28.75 7.40
CA PHE A 365 -18.05 28.12 6.56
C PHE A 365 -17.43 29.09 5.54
N SER A 366 -18.22 29.98 4.94
CA SER A 366 -17.70 30.96 3.98
C SER A 366 -16.75 31.97 4.66
N ASN A 367 -17.05 32.35 5.91
CA ASN A 367 -16.18 33.24 6.70
C ASN A 367 -14.86 32.58 7.10
N ILE A 368 -14.86 31.29 7.44
CA ILE A 368 -13.62 30.54 7.76
C ILE A 368 -12.71 30.47 6.53
N ILE A 369 -13.26 30.19 5.34
CA ILE A 369 -12.51 30.14 4.08
C ILE A 369 -11.93 31.51 3.71
N LYS A 370 -12.72 32.59 3.88
CA LYS A 370 -12.21 33.96 3.67
C LYS A 370 -11.06 34.31 4.62
N LYS A 371 -11.15 33.92 5.90
CA LYS A 371 -10.11 34.19 6.91
C LYS A 371 -8.81 33.41 6.62
N THR A 372 -8.92 32.16 6.16
CA THR A 372 -7.74 31.35 5.76
C THR A 372 -7.05 31.90 4.51
N ASN A 373 -7.82 32.37 3.53
CA ASN A 373 -7.25 33.00 2.34
C ASN A 373 -6.62 34.37 2.63
N LYS A 374 -7.17 35.16 3.56
CA LYS A 374 -6.58 36.44 3.99
C LYS A 374 -5.23 36.23 4.69
N ASN A 375 -5.13 35.22 5.57
CA ASN A 375 -3.86 34.90 6.24
C ASN A 375 -2.79 34.36 5.29
N LYS A 376 -3.16 33.65 4.20
CA LYS A 376 -2.22 33.26 3.14
C LYS A 376 -1.66 34.46 2.35
N LYS A 377 -2.48 35.49 2.10
CA LYS A 377 -2.01 36.72 1.43
C LYS A 377 -1.04 37.52 2.29
N ILE A 378 -1.28 37.61 3.60
CA ILE A 378 -0.40 38.36 4.51
C ILE A 378 0.98 37.69 4.62
N LYS A 379 1.05 36.34 4.72
CA LYS A 379 2.33 35.62 4.77
C LYS A 379 3.17 35.72 3.49
N ASN A 380 2.56 35.99 2.33
CA ASN A 380 3.29 36.16 1.08
C ASN A 380 3.83 37.58 0.88
N ASN A 381 3.28 38.58 1.58
CA ASN A 381 3.77 39.95 1.52
C ASN A 381 4.87 40.26 2.55
N THR A 382 5.02 39.45 3.60
CA THR A 382 6.12 39.57 4.59
C THR A 382 7.37 38.75 4.22
N LYS A 383 7.46 38.24 2.99
CA LYS A 383 8.61 37.48 2.45
C LYS A 383 9.21 38.10 1.19
N LYS A 384 8.78 39.31 0.85
CA LYS A 384 9.51 40.26 0.01
C LYS A 384 10.02 41.34 0.94
#